data_AF-A0A1D3JDF5-F1
#
_entry.id   AF-A0A1D3JDF5-F1
#
_cell.length_a   1.000
_cell.length_b   1.000
_cell.length_c   1.000
_cell.angle_alpha   90.00
_cell.angle_beta   90.00
_cell.angle_gamma   90.00
#
_symmetry.space_group_name_H-M   'P 1'
#
loop_
_entity.id
_entity.type
_entity.pdbx_description
1 polymer ?
#
loop_
_entity_poly.entity_id
_entity_poly.type
_entity_poly.pdbx_seq_one_letter_code
_entity_poly.pdbx_strand_id
1 'polypeptide(L)'
;MDVSMGTYSSVSSFLKYEEEFNAVTNKSSDSQKHKVKCIDISNIHFSSNVFSDLCDKVAKYLYYIKQNQEEDYDNRCRCLNYFLNTKKEFKTFSNKTSAEIFAAHNAISSELETCELKIGCIHEDDIGKIKKLHDLHNSFTKLTKSLEDNNENIYSNAEEFALLYKNAIAGCESHNTEGYCGAMRDLEELCYYHTKSKNCSEIANLLKYQQALKKSFKIVVPSIMVLGIPFFSYIMYKFTSFGSWFNTFLIKNKIISHNMNEEVADQYFEHTYEHADIENTFNSRNIGYHPM
;
A
#
# COMPACT_ATOMS: atom_id res chain seq x y z
N MET A 1 -12.19 25.20 18.79
CA MET A 1 -12.04 24.20 17.72
C MET A 1 -12.68 22.93 18.25
N ASP A 2 -13.65 22.35 17.55
CA ASP A 2 -14.34 21.15 18.02
C ASP A 2 -13.34 19.98 18.11
N VAL A 3 -13.26 19.33 19.26
CA VAL A 3 -12.33 18.22 19.52
C VAL A 3 -12.59 17.05 18.55
N SER A 4 -13.84 16.93 18.05
CA SER A 4 -14.25 15.92 17.09
C SER A 4 -13.54 16.02 15.73
N MET A 5 -13.35 17.23 15.19
CA MET A 5 -12.87 17.44 13.82
C MET A 5 -11.44 16.96 13.59
N GLY A 6 -10.54 17.25 14.55
CA GLY A 6 -9.17 16.73 14.51
C GLY A 6 -9.09 15.22 14.77
N THR A 7 -10.05 14.68 15.52
CA THR A 7 -10.08 13.26 15.89
C THR A 7 -10.28 12.36 14.68
N TYR A 8 -11.15 12.73 13.73
CA TYR A 8 -11.42 11.94 12.51
C TYR A 8 -10.16 11.66 11.68
N SER A 9 -9.33 12.68 11.45
CA SER A 9 -8.09 12.55 10.67
C SER A 9 -7.04 11.63 11.29
N SER A 10 -7.16 11.33 12.58
CA SER A 10 -6.17 10.56 13.34
C SER A 10 -6.56 9.10 13.57
N VAL A 11 -7.82 8.70 13.26
CA VAL A 11 -8.36 7.39 13.65
C VAL A 11 -7.56 6.22 13.08
N SER A 12 -7.01 6.37 11.88
CA SER A 12 -6.15 5.35 11.25
C SER A 12 -4.95 4.95 12.11
N SER A 13 -4.45 5.86 12.95
CA SER A 13 -3.32 5.62 13.85
C SER A 13 -3.70 5.04 15.21
N PHE A 14 -5.00 4.99 15.56
CA PHE A 14 -5.43 4.64 16.92
C PHE A 14 -5.12 3.21 17.31
N LEU A 15 -5.06 2.26 16.37
CA LEU A 15 -4.69 0.87 16.66
C LEU A 15 -3.27 0.78 17.26
N LYS A 16 -2.32 1.50 16.65
CA LYS A 16 -0.94 1.60 17.14
C LYS A 16 -0.91 2.13 18.57
N TYR A 17 -1.66 3.21 18.84
CA TYR A 17 -1.67 3.86 20.14
C TYR A 17 -2.52 3.13 21.19
N GLU A 18 -3.44 2.27 20.78
CA GLU A 18 -4.16 1.38 21.68
C GLU A 18 -3.25 0.32 22.29
N GLU A 19 -2.43 -0.33 21.46
CA GLU A 19 -1.41 -1.28 21.92
C GLU A 19 -0.41 -0.59 22.83
N GLU A 20 0.04 0.61 22.46
CA GLU A 20 0.95 1.44 23.24
C GLU A 20 0.35 1.82 24.61
N PHE A 21 -0.88 2.32 24.63
CA PHE A 21 -1.60 2.66 25.85
C PHE A 21 -1.68 1.46 26.79
N ASN A 22 -2.15 0.31 26.28
CA ASN A 22 -2.29 -0.90 27.08
C ASN A 22 -0.93 -1.38 27.62
N ALA A 23 0.12 -1.33 26.81
CA ALA A 23 1.48 -1.71 27.22
C ALA A 23 2.05 -0.77 28.29
N VAL A 24 1.75 0.52 28.24
CA VAL A 24 2.22 1.52 29.22
C VAL A 24 1.45 1.41 30.53
N THR A 25 0.11 1.32 30.49
CA THR A 25 -0.72 1.34 31.69
C THR A 25 -0.69 0.03 32.48
N ASN A 26 -0.41 -1.10 31.82
CA ASN A 26 -0.39 -2.42 32.46
C ASN A 26 0.96 -2.80 33.10
N LYS A 27 2.04 -2.03 32.87
CA LYS A 27 3.32 -2.28 33.53
C LYS A 27 3.18 -2.07 35.04
N SER A 28 3.63 -3.05 35.82
CA SER A 28 3.67 -2.99 37.28
C SER A 28 4.50 -1.77 37.71
N SER A 29 3.99 -1.02 38.68
CA SER A 29 4.51 0.29 39.07
C SER A 29 5.92 0.19 39.67
N ASP A 30 6.95 0.56 38.90
CA ASP A 30 8.11 1.23 39.49
C ASP A 30 7.63 2.63 39.86
N SER A 31 7.46 2.90 41.18
CA SER A 31 7.19 4.21 41.82
C SER A 31 6.67 5.31 40.87
N GLN A 32 5.38 5.68 40.95
CA GLN A 32 4.67 6.69 40.13
C GLN A 32 5.59 7.82 39.61
N LYS A 33 6.25 7.61 38.46
CA LYS A 33 7.25 8.55 37.92
C LYS A 33 6.60 9.86 37.46
N HIS A 34 5.28 9.83 37.20
CA HIS A 34 4.49 10.97 36.77
C HIS A 34 4.28 12.03 37.85
N LYS A 35 4.46 11.71 39.15
CA LYS A 35 4.30 12.63 40.30
C LYS A 35 2.92 13.29 40.48
N VAL A 36 1.98 13.08 39.56
CA VAL A 36 0.58 13.54 39.68
C VAL A 36 -0.05 13.09 41.00
N LYS A 37 -0.64 14.03 41.74
CA LYS A 37 -1.33 13.74 43.01
C LYS A 37 -2.76 13.25 42.78
N CYS A 38 -2.90 12.02 42.31
CA CYS A 38 -4.19 11.47 41.93
C CYS A 38 -5.22 11.39 43.08
N ILE A 39 -4.79 11.22 44.33
CA ILE A 39 -5.68 11.29 45.50
C ILE A 39 -6.28 12.69 45.64
N ASP A 40 -5.48 13.74 45.44
CA ASP A 40 -5.93 15.12 45.58
C ASP A 40 -6.94 15.46 44.47
N ILE A 41 -6.63 15.11 43.21
CA ILE A 41 -7.56 15.29 42.08
C ILE A 41 -8.88 14.55 42.32
N SER A 42 -8.80 13.28 42.74
CA SER A 42 -9.96 12.45 43.05
C SER A 42 -10.84 13.10 44.13
N ASN A 43 -10.23 13.60 45.20
CA ASN A 43 -10.94 14.27 46.29
C ASN A 43 -11.55 15.61 45.86
N ILE A 44 -10.83 16.42 45.08
CA ILE A 44 -11.30 17.73 44.59
C ILE A 44 -12.52 17.56 43.68
N HIS A 45 -12.47 16.63 42.74
CA HIS A 45 -13.53 16.49 41.72
C HIS A 45 -14.67 15.57 42.16
N PHE A 46 -14.43 14.61 43.06
CA PHE A 46 -15.40 13.58 43.39
C PHE A 46 -15.62 13.35 44.89
N SER A 47 -14.92 14.09 45.76
CA SER A 47 -15.00 13.92 47.22
C SER A 47 -14.79 12.47 47.67
N SER A 48 -13.93 11.76 46.94
CA SER A 48 -13.65 10.33 47.09
C SER A 48 -12.26 10.05 46.56
N ASN A 49 -11.63 8.95 46.98
CA ASN A 49 -10.39 8.48 46.38
C ASN A 49 -10.62 7.47 45.23
N VAL A 50 -11.85 7.04 44.95
CA VAL A 50 -12.15 5.93 44.00
C VAL A 50 -11.69 6.21 42.56
N PHE A 51 -11.52 7.48 42.17
CA PHE A 51 -10.96 7.85 40.86
C PHE A 51 -9.42 7.77 40.80
N SER A 52 -8.72 7.55 41.92
CA SER A 52 -7.24 7.61 41.97
C SER A 52 -6.59 6.61 41.03
N ASP A 53 -7.13 5.39 40.92
CA ASP A 53 -6.56 4.33 40.09
C ASP A 53 -6.74 4.63 38.60
N LEU A 54 -7.89 5.21 38.23
CA LEU A 54 -8.15 5.67 36.85
C LEU A 54 -7.25 6.87 36.52
N CYS A 55 -7.14 7.82 37.44
CA CYS A 55 -6.23 8.95 37.34
C CYS A 55 -4.79 8.46 37.11
N ASP A 56 -4.34 7.44 37.85
CA ASP A 56 -2.99 6.87 37.72
C ASP A 56 -2.75 6.29 36.32
N LYS A 57 -3.72 5.56 35.76
CA LYS A 57 -3.62 5.05 34.38
C LYS A 57 -3.46 6.18 33.38
N VAL A 58 -4.26 7.24 33.51
CA VAL A 58 -4.23 8.41 32.62
C VAL A 58 -2.92 9.19 32.78
N ALA A 59 -2.48 9.42 34.01
CA ALA A 59 -1.23 10.10 34.33
C ALA A 59 -0.01 9.34 33.79
N LYS A 60 0.01 8.00 33.90
CA LYS A 60 1.07 7.16 33.31
C LYS A 60 1.19 7.35 31.81
N TYR A 61 0.07 7.34 31.08
CA TYR A 61 0.11 7.48 29.63
C TYR A 61 0.44 8.91 29.20
N LEU A 62 -0.11 9.94 29.85
CA LEU A 62 0.27 11.33 29.62
C LEU A 62 1.76 11.57 29.88
N TYR A 63 2.31 11.02 30.97
CA TYR A 63 3.74 11.08 31.23
C TYR A 63 4.55 10.39 30.13
N TYR A 64 4.10 9.22 29.65
CA TYR A 64 4.74 8.57 28.51
C TYR A 64 4.74 9.45 27.26
N ILE A 65 3.61 10.10 26.93
CA ILE A 65 3.53 11.06 25.81
C ILE A 65 4.52 12.21 26.02
N LYS A 66 4.61 12.76 27.23
CA LYS A 66 5.55 13.85 27.58
C LYS A 66 7.00 13.47 27.30
N GLN A 67 7.37 12.21 27.54
CA GLN A 67 8.74 11.73 27.30
C GLN A 67 9.02 11.44 25.81
N ASN A 68 7.99 11.41 24.95
CA ASN A 68 8.08 11.04 23.53
C ASN A 68 7.43 12.09 22.63
N GLN A 69 7.67 13.39 22.91
CA GLN A 69 7.02 14.51 22.21
C GLN A 69 7.36 14.63 20.73
N GLU A 70 8.52 14.15 20.29
CA GLU A 70 9.00 14.35 18.91
C GLU A 70 8.25 13.52 17.87
N GLU A 71 7.64 12.40 18.28
CA GLU A 71 6.85 11.56 17.38
C GLU A 71 5.37 11.75 17.67
N ASP A 72 4.58 12.16 16.69
CA ASP A 72 3.12 11.99 16.66
C ASP A 72 2.33 12.32 17.95
N TYR A 73 2.79 13.33 18.70
CA TYR A 73 2.21 13.80 19.95
C TYR A 73 0.70 14.04 19.85
N ASP A 74 0.29 14.70 18.77
CA ASP A 74 -1.10 15.08 18.52
C ASP A 74 -2.02 13.87 18.35
N ASN A 75 -1.60 12.83 17.62
CA ASN A 75 -2.41 11.64 17.44
C ASN A 75 -2.50 10.82 18.73
N ARG A 76 -1.43 10.76 19.54
CA ARG A 76 -1.49 10.12 20.87
C ARG A 76 -2.49 10.79 21.79
N CYS A 77 -2.48 12.13 21.84
CA CYS A 77 -3.44 12.89 22.62
C CYS A 77 -4.89 12.68 22.16
N ARG A 78 -5.13 12.68 20.84
CA ARG A 78 -6.46 12.40 20.27
C ARG A 78 -6.92 10.97 20.56
N CYS A 79 -6.00 10.01 20.48
CA CYS A 79 -6.27 8.61 20.80
C CYS A 79 -6.61 8.42 22.29
N LEU A 80 -5.86 9.05 23.18
CA LEU A 80 -6.19 9.09 24.61
C LEU A 80 -7.60 9.66 24.81
N ASN A 81 -7.90 10.82 24.21
CA ASN A 81 -9.22 11.42 24.35
C ASN A 81 -10.35 10.51 23.84
N TYR A 82 -10.13 9.78 22.75
CA TYR A 82 -11.05 8.76 22.26
C TYR A 82 -11.28 7.65 23.29
N PHE A 83 -10.23 7.13 23.93
CA PHE A 83 -10.39 6.10 24.97
C PHE A 83 -11.16 6.61 26.18
N LEU A 84 -10.91 7.85 26.61
CA LEU A 84 -11.64 8.47 27.72
C LEU A 84 -13.13 8.60 27.42
N ASN A 85 -13.48 8.85 26.15
CA ASN A 85 -14.86 8.97 25.68
C ASN A 85 -15.54 7.62 25.35
N THR A 86 -14.80 6.52 25.22
CA THR A 86 -15.38 5.24 24.72
C THR A 86 -15.28 4.07 25.68
N LYS A 87 -14.20 3.97 26.46
CA LYS A 87 -14.05 2.88 27.42
C LYS A 87 -14.91 3.17 28.65
N LYS A 88 -15.73 2.19 29.05
CA LYS A 88 -16.71 2.31 30.14
C LYS A 88 -16.07 2.80 31.45
N GLU A 89 -14.88 2.31 31.76
CA GLU A 89 -14.15 2.67 32.98
C GLU A 89 -13.81 4.17 33.07
N PHE A 90 -13.65 4.86 31.93
CA PHE A 90 -13.33 6.29 31.89
C PHE A 90 -14.56 7.16 31.64
N LYS A 91 -15.47 6.73 30.75
CA LYS A 91 -16.68 7.49 30.37
C LYS A 91 -17.74 7.51 31.47
N THR A 92 -17.85 6.46 32.28
CA THR A 92 -18.89 6.36 33.31
C THR A 92 -18.27 6.25 34.68
N PHE A 93 -18.49 7.28 35.51
CA PHE A 93 -17.99 7.31 36.88
C PHE A 93 -19.04 7.89 37.83
N SER A 94 -19.45 7.14 38.85
CA SER A 94 -20.24 7.62 40.00
C SER A 94 -21.43 8.54 39.67
N ASN A 95 -22.19 8.22 38.60
CA ASN A 95 -23.32 9.03 38.10
C ASN A 95 -22.97 10.49 37.73
N LYS A 96 -21.71 10.74 37.38
CA LYS A 96 -21.21 12.06 36.98
C LYS A 96 -21.50 12.37 35.53
N THR A 97 -21.70 13.66 35.25
CA THR A 97 -21.81 14.15 33.88
C THR A 97 -20.47 14.05 33.18
N SER A 98 -20.49 14.01 31.85
CA SER A 98 -19.24 14.00 31.06
C SER A 98 -18.36 15.23 31.38
N ALA A 99 -18.96 16.41 31.56
CA ALA A 99 -18.23 17.62 31.92
C ALA A 99 -17.46 17.47 33.25
N GLU A 100 -18.08 16.89 34.29
CA GLU A 100 -17.41 16.64 35.57
C GLU A 100 -16.27 15.64 35.45
N ILE A 101 -16.48 14.55 34.68
CA ILE A 101 -15.45 13.54 34.44
C ILE A 101 -14.27 14.14 33.69
N PHE A 102 -14.52 14.91 32.63
CA PHE A 102 -13.47 15.53 31.84
C PHE A 102 -12.78 16.70 32.54
N ALA A 103 -13.41 17.34 33.54
CA ALA A 103 -12.72 18.29 34.40
C ALA A 103 -11.58 17.62 35.19
N ALA A 104 -11.81 16.42 35.72
CA ALA A 104 -10.77 15.66 36.43
C ALA A 104 -9.65 15.20 35.49
N HIS A 105 -9.98 14.70 34.30
CA HIS A 105 -8.98 14.33 33.29
C HIS A 105 -8.15 15.52 32.81
N ASN A 106 -8.78 16.70 32.66
CA ASN A 106 -8.09 17.94 32.32
C ASN A 106 -7.16 18.42 33.43
N ALA A 107 -7.49 18.21 34.70
CA ALA A 107 -6.59 18.51 35.81
C ALA A 107 -5.28 17.70 35.71
N ILE A 108 -5.39 16.41 35.37
CA ILE A 108 -4.21 15.53 35.15
C ILE A 108 -3.38 16.03 33.96
N SER A 109 -4.04 16.35 32.84
CA SER A 109 -3.42 16.89 31.62
C SER A 109 -2.66 18.19 31.90
N SER A 110 -3.26 19.08 32.69
CA SER A 110 -2.68 20.38 33.06
C SER A 110 -1.51 20.21 34.03
N GLU A 111 -1.61 19.33 35.03
CA GLU A 111 -0.49 19.07 35.97
C GLU A 111 0.74 18.50 35.26
N LEU A 112 0.54 17.74 34.17
CA LEU A 112 1.61 17.21 33.34
C LEU A 112 2.01 18.12 32.18
N GLU A 113 1.30 19.22 31.93
CA GLU A 113 1.49 20.09 30.75
C GLU A 113 1.49 19.27 29.45
N THR A 114 0.61 18.27 29.36
CA THR A 114 0.58 17.28 28.27
C THR A 114 -0.83 17.03 27.81
N CYS A 115 -1.03 17.04 26.48
CA CYS A 115 -2.33 16.99 25.83
C CYS A 115 -3.28 18.14 26.23
N GLU A 116 -2.73 19.27 26.64
CA GLU A 116 -3.52 20.44 27.04
C GLU A 116 -4.53 20.84 25.95
N LEU A 117 -5.76 21.14 26.36
CA LEU A 117 -6.88 21.52 25.49
C LEU A 117 -7.29 20.46 24.45
N LYS A 118 -6.69 19.25 24.47
CA LYS A 118 -7.03 18.12 23.60
C LYS A 118 -7.88 17.06 24.31
N ILE A 119 -7.99 17.14 25.64
CA ILE A 119 -8.82 16.27 26.46
C ILE A 119 -10.18 16.92 26.71
N GLY A 120 -11.25 16.28 26.27
CA GLY A 120 -12.60 16.83 26.33
C GLY A 120 -13.69 15.85 25.94
N CYS A 121 -14.90 16.14 26.41
CA CYS A 121 -16.09 15.39 26.03
C CYS A 121 -16.32 15.50 24.52
N ILE A 122 -16.55 14.36 23.88
CA ILE A 122 -16.98 14.26 22.48
C ILE A 122 -18.49 14.01 22.46
N HIS A 123 -19.21 14.62 21.52
CA HIS A 123 -20.64 14.37 21.35
C HIS A 123 -20.91 12.91 20.97
N GLU A 124 -21.98 12.30 21.49
CA GLU A 124 -22.26 10.86 21.28
C GLU A 124 -22.38 10.48 19.80
N ASP A 125 -22.96 11.35 18.97
CA ASP A 125 -23.04 11.13 17.52
C ASP A 125 -21.66 11.02 16.88
N ASP A 126 -20.71 11.84 17.34
CA ASP A 126 -19.34 11.84 16.84
C ASP A 126 -18.56 10.64 17.37
N ILE A 127 -18.78 10.24 18.63
CA ILE A 127 -18.25 8.99 19.18
C ILE A 127 -18.69 7.80 18.32
N GLY A 128 -19.97 7.74 17.93
CA GLY A 128 -20.50 6.70 17.05
C GLY A 128 -19.79 6.66 15.70
N LYS A 129 -19.54 7.82 15.09
CA LYS A 129 -18.79 7.95 13.83
C LYS A 129 -17.31 7.56 13.98
N ILE A 130 -16.63 8.04 15.02
CA ILE A 130 -15.22 7.71 15.28
C ILE A 130 -15.06 6.20 15.50
N LYS A 131 -15.99 5.57 16.24
CA LYS A 131 -15.98 4.12 16.45
C LYS A 131 -16.14 3.36 15.13
N LYS A 132 -17.06 3.78 14.25
CA LYS A 132 -17.21 3.18 12.92
C LYS A 132 -15.90 3.25 12.11
N LEU A 133 -15.22 4.40 12.13
CA LEU A 133 -13.92 4.54 11.46
C LEU A 133 -12.85 3.64 12.08
N HIS A 134 -12.80 3.56 13.41
CA HIS A 134 -11.84 2.72 14.13
C HIS A 134 -12.02 1.23 13.80
N ASP A 135 -13.26 0.74 13.87
CA ASP A 135 -13.62 -0.63 13.50
C ASP A 135 -13.26 -0.92 12.03
N LEU A 136 -13.50 0.05 11.14
CA LEU A 136 -13.21 -0.05 9.72
C LEU A 136 -11.70 -0.11 9.43
N HIS A 137 -10.89 0.73 10.07
CA HIS A 137 -9.42 0.68 9.97
C HIS A 137 -8.84 -0.61 10.56
N ASN A 138 -9.44 -1.14 11.62
CA ASN A 138 -9.06 -2.44 12.19
C ASN A 138 -9.30 -3.57 11.18
N SER A 139 -10.50 -3.60 10.60
CA SER A 139 -10.83 -4.59 9.56
C SER A 139 -9.94 -4.45 8.32
N PHE A 140 -9.62 -3.22 7.91
CA PHE A 140 -8.68 -2.97 6.81
C PHE A 140 -7.28 -3.53 7.12
N THR A 141 -6.75 -3.27 8.32
CA THR A 141 -5.46 -3.82 8.77
C THR A 141 -5.44 -5.35 8.75
N LYS A 142 -6.54 -6.00 9.16
CA LYS A 142 -6.65 -7.48 9.06
C LYS A 142 -6.64 -7.95 7.60
N LEU A 143 -7.32 -7.23 6.71
CA LEU A 143 -7.37 -7.54 5.28
C LEU A 143 -6.00 -7.35 4.62
N THR A 144 -5.31 -6.24 4.86
CA THR A 144 -3.97 -6.01 4.28
C THR A 144 -2.99 -7.06 4.76
N LYS A 145 -3.01 -7.40 6.06
CA LYS A 145 -2.20 -8.49 6.60
C LYS A 145 -2.50 -9.85 5.96
N SER A 146 -3.77 -10.20 5.77
CA SER A 146 -4.10 -11.48 5.11
C SER A 146 -3.70 -11.52 3.64
N LEU A 147 -3.73 -10.38 2.94
CA LEU A 147 -3.21 -10.25 1.58
C LEU A 147 -1.69 -10.41 1.51
N GLU A 148 -0.95 -9.81 2.45
CA GLU A 148 0.51 -9.93 2.58
C GLU A 148 0.93 -11.37 2.89
N ASP A 149 0.27 -12.00 3.87
CA ASP A 149 0.54 -13.38 4.29
C ASP A 149 0.02 -14.42 3.28
N ASN A 150 -0.81 -14.01 2.32
CA ASN A 150 -1.53 -14.89 1.40
C ASN A 150 -2.25 -16.06 2.13
N ASN A 151 -2.94 -15.74 3.22
CA ASN A 151 -3.58 -16.73 4.10
C ASN A 151 -5.07 -16.96 3.76
N GLU A 152 -5.67 -18.01 4.34
CA GLU A 152 -7.05 -18.41 4.04
C GLU A 152 -8.13 -17.40 4.46
N ASN A 153 -7.78 -16.43 5.32
CA ASN A 153 -8.71 -15.44 5.86
C ASN A 153 -8.89 -14.21 4.95
N ILE A 154 -8.25 -14.15 3.77
CA ILE A 154 -8.42 -13.03 2.82
C ILE A 154 -9.89 -12.73 2.56
N TYR A 155 -10.69 -13.77 2.29
CA TYR A 155 -12.09 -13.58 1.90
C TYR A 155 -13.00 -13.18 3.05
N SER A 156 -12.87 -13.82 4.20
CA SER A 156 -13.64 -13.47 5.38
C SER A 156 -13.31 -12.04 5.84
N ASN A 157 -12.02 -11.67 5.85
CA ASN A 157 -11.60 -10.31 6.18
C ASN A 157 -12.11 -9.29 5.15
N ALA A 158 -12.11 -9.63 3.86
CA ALA A 158 -12.62 -8.76 2.82
C ALA A 158 -14.14 -8.56 2.89
N GLU A 159 -14.90 -9.61 3.24
CA GLU A 159 -16.35 -9.52 3.44
C GLU A 159 -16.70 -8.69 4.68
N GLU A 160 -16.00 -8.91 5.79
CA GLU A 160 -16.14 -8.12 7.02
C GLU A 160 -15.86 -6.63 6.73
N PHE A 161 -14.74 -6.35 6.06
CA PHE A 161 -14.36 -4.99 5.69
C PHE A 161 -15.41 -4.33 4.78
N ALA A 162 -15.85 -5.02 3.72
CA ALA A 162 -16.83 -4.48 2.79
C ALA A 162 -18.19 -4.19 3.46
N LEU A 163 -18.61 -5.02 4.43
CA LEU A 163 -19.83 -4.82 5.20
C LEU A 163 -19.71 -3.59 6.11
N LEU A 164 -18.61 -3.46 6.85
CA LEU A 164 -18.34 -2.30 7.70
C LEU A 164 -18.27 -1.02 6.87
N TYR A 165 -17.61 -1.07 5.70
CA TYR A 165 -17.52 0.05 4.78
C TYR A 165 -18.89 0.54 4.32
N LYS A 166 -19.77 -0.35 3.86
CA LYS A 166 -21.14 -0.01 3.42
C LYS A 166 -21.93 0.70 4.52
N ASN A 167 -21.81 0.21 5.75
CA ASN A 167 -22.50 0.79 6.90
C ASN A 167 -21.92 2.16 7.32
N ALA A 168 -20.62 2.36 7.12
CA ALA A 168 -19.93 3.60 7.43
C ALA A 168 -20.21 4.69 6.38
N ILE A 169 -20.12 4.37 5.10
CA ILE A 169 -20.25 5.34 4.00
C ILE A 169 -21.68 5.88 3.85
N ALA A 170 -22.70 5.11 4.26
CA ALA A 170 -24.09 5.56 4.27
C ALA A 170 -24.32 6.83 5.12
N GLY A 171 -23.41 7.12 6.07
CA GLY A 171 -23.42 8.33 6.88
C GLY A 171 -22.68 9.52 6.25
N CYS A 172 -22.22 9.42 5.00
CA CYS A 172 -21.50 10.47 4.30
C CYS A 172 -22.27 11.06 3.12
N GLU A 173 -22.39 12.39 3.14
CA GLU A 173 -22.87 13.14 1.99
C GLU A 173 -21.74 13.33 0.98
N SER A 174 -22.02 13.08 -0.31
CA SER A 174 -21.02 13.01 -1.38
C SER A 174 -20.15 14.27 -1.54
N HIS A 175 -20.66 15.43 -1.12
CA HIS A 175 -19.96 16.71 -1.24
C HIS A 175 -19.13 17.09 0.00
N ASN A 176 -19.32 16.43 1.15
CA ASN A 176 -18.60 16.77 2.37
C ASN A 176 -17.18 16.18 2.35
N THR A 177 -16.16 17.04 2.33
CA THR A 177 -14.75 16.67 2.24
C THR A 177 -13.99 16.65 3.55
N GLU A 178 -14.63 17.00 4.65
CA GLU A 178 -13.96 17.23 5.93
C GLU A 178 -14.50 16.29 7.01
N GLY A 179 -13.81 16.27 8.16
CA GLY A 179 -14.19 15.47 9.33
C GLY A 179 -14.36 13.99 8.99
N TYR A 180 -15.52 13.43 9.34
CA TYR A 180 -15.84 12.01 9.12
C TYR A 180 -15.74 11.61 7.65
N CYS A 181 -16.22 12.44 6.72
CA CYS A 181 -16.22 12.10 5.29
C CYS A 181 -14.86 12.31 4.64
N GLY A 182 -14.05 13.24 5.15
CA GLY A 182 -12.63 13.31 4.80
C GLY A 182 -11.91 12.01 5.11
N ALA A 183 -12.04 11.53 6.37
CA ALA A 183 -11.41 10.28 6.79
C ALA A 183 -11.88 9.04 6.00
N MET A 184 -13.17 8.99 5.61
CA MET A 184 -13.68 7.94 4.73
C MET A 184 -13.01 7.95 3.35
N ARG A 185 -12.72 9.12 2.79
CA ARG A 185 -12.04 9.20 1.47
C ARG A 185 -10.58 8.85 1.55
N ASP A 186 -9.90 9.23 2.62
CA ASP A 186 -8.51 8.79 2.87
C ASP A 186 -8.44 7.25 2.89
N LEU A 187 -9.45 6.59 3.46
CA LEU A 187 -9.57 5.14 3.42
C LEU A 187 -9.86 4.60 1.99
N GLU A 188 -10.69 5.26 1.19
CA GLU A 188 -10.91 4.87 -0.22
C GLU A 188 -9.62 4.92 -1.05
N GLU A 189 -8.74 5.87 -0.77
CA GLU A 189 -7.40 5.93 -1.39
C GLU A 189 -6.52 4.76 -0.96
N LEU A 190 -6.54 4.39 0.32
CA LEU A 190 -5.84 3.19 0.83
C LEU A 190 -6.38 1.90 0.19
N CYS A 191 -7.70 1.75 0.07
CA CYS A 191 -8.32 0.65 -0.67
C CYS A 191 -7.78 0.56 -2.09
N TYR A 192 -7.73 1.69 -2.80
CA TYR A 192 -7.24 1.74 -4.18
C TYR A 192 -5.76 1.33 -4.28
N TYR A 193 -4.91 1.77 -3.35
CA TYR A 193 -3.50 1.39 -3.34
C TYR A 193 -3.32 -0.14 -3.28
N HIS A 194 -3.99 -0.79 -2.32
CA HIS A 194 -3.84 -2.22 -2.04
C HIS A 194 -4.62 -3.14 -2.98
N THR A 195 -5.80 -2.72 -3.44
CA THR A 195 -6.72 -3.61 -4.18
C THR A 195 -6.96 -3.18 -5.63
N LYS A 196 -6.44 -2.02 -6.03
CA LYS A 196 -6.70 -1.36 -7.32
C LYS A 196 -8.20 -1.08 -7.57
N SER A 197 -8.99 -1.01 -6.49
CA SER A 197 -10.39 -0.62 -6.52
C SER A 197 -10.63 0.59 -5.64
N LYS A 198 -11.28 1.62 -6.20
CA LYS A 198 -11.82 2.73 -5.41
C LYS A 198 -13.12 2.34 -4.68
N ASN A 199 -13.81 1.32 -5.18
CA ASN A 199 -15.02 0.83 -4.54
C ASN A 199 -14.65 -0.20 -3.46
N CYS A 200 -14.41 0.30 -2.23
CA CYS A 200 -14.12 -0.53 -1.07
C CYS A 200 -15.24 -1.55 -0.78
N SER A 201 -16.48 -1.26 -1.18
CA SER A 201 -17.65 -2.11 -0.93
C SER A 201 -17.68 -3.39 -1.78
N GLU A 202 -16.90 -3.44 -2.86
CA GLU A 202 -16.82 -4.58 -3.79
C GLU A 202 -15.51 -5.37 -3.67
N ILE A 203 -14.61 -4.98 -2.76
CA ILE A 203 -13.29 -5.60 -2.62
C ILE A 203 -13.38 -7.12 -2.44
N ALA A 204 -14.32 -7.62 -1.62
CA ALA A 204 -14.52 -9.05 -1.43
C ALA A 204 -14.80 -9.79 -2.76
N ASN A 205 -15.69 -9.24 -3.59
CA ASN A 205 -16.05 -9.83 -4.88
C ASN A 205 -14.89 -9.74 -5.87
N LEU A 206 -14.18 -8.61 -5.91
CA LEU A 206 -13.02 -8.41 -6.77
C LEU A 206 -11.89 -9.39 -6.43
N LEU A 207 -11.58 -9.59 -5.15
CA LEU A 207 -10.56 -10.54 -4.70
C LEU A 207 -10.95 -11.98 -5.04
N LYS A 208 -12.23 -12.36 -4.86
CA LYS A 208 -12.73 -13.69 -5.29
C LYS A 208 -12.52 -13.91 -6.79
N TYR A 209 -12.90 -12.94 -7.60
CA TYR A 209 -12.73 -13.00 -9.05
C TYR A 209 -11.26 -13.09 -9.47
N GLN A 210 -10.38 -12.25 -8.91
CA GLN A 210 -8.95 -12.26 -9.20
C GLN A 210 -8.29 -13.61 -8.89
N GLN A 211 -8.66 -14.26 -7.80
CA GLN A 211 -8.10 -15.57 -7.45
C GLN A 211 -8.65 -16.69 -8.34
N ALA A 212 -9.93 -16.63 -8.73
CA ALA A 212 -10.49 -17.56 -9.71
C ALA A 212 -9.75 -17.45 -11.06
N LEU A 213 -9.46 -16.22 -11.51
CA LEU A 213 -8.62 -15.99 -12.69
C LEU A 213 -7.20 -16.54 -12.52
N LYS A 214 -6.52 -16.26 -11.39
CA LYS A 214 -5.18 -16.79 -11.13
C LYS A 214 -5.15 -18.33 -11.13
N LYS A 215 -6.15 -18.99 -10.53
CA LYS A 215 -6.30 -20.46 -10.58
C LYS A 215 -6.52 -20.95 -12.01
N SER A 216 -7.39 -20.27 -12.76
CA SER A 216 -7.62 -20.57 -14.18
C SER A 216 -6.32 -20.47 -14.99
N PHE A 217 -5.56 -19.38 -14.87
CA PHE A 217 -4.27 -19.24 -15.57
C PHE A 217 -3.26 -20.34 -15.18
N LYS A 218 -3.18 -20.72 -13.89
CA LYS A 218 -2.31 -21.82 -13.46
C LYS A 218 -2.66 -23.17 -14.10
N ILE A 219 -3.92 -23.37 -14.48
CA ILE A 219 -4.40 -24.61 -15.12
C ILE A 219 -4.27 -24.49 -16.64
N VAL A 220 -4.73 -23.38 -17.21
CA VAL A 220 -4.82 -23.15 -18.65
C VAL A 220 -3.43 -23.01 -19.28
N VAL A 221 -2.48 -22.34 -18.63
CA VAL A 221 -1.13 -22.10 -19.19
C VAL A 221 -0.38 -23.42 -19.46
N PRO A 222 -0.29 -24.37 -18.51
CA PRO A 222 0.28 -25.69 -18.79
C PRO A 222 -0.48 -26.46 -19.86
N SER A 223 -1.83 -26.44 -19.84
CA SER A 223 -2.64 -27.15 -20.82
C SER A 223 -2.44 -26.63 -22.25
N ILE A 224 -2.34 -25.30 -22.44
CA ILE A 224 -2.04 -24.69 -23.73
C ILE A 224 -0.62 -25.05 -24.18
N MET A 225 0.37 -25.09 -23.29
CA MET A 225 1.72 -25.51 -23.67
C MET A 225 1.75 -26.99 -24.12
N VAL A 226 1.09 -27.88 -23.37
CA VAL A 226 1.10 -29.32 -23.68
C VAL A 226 0.33 -29.65 -24.95
N LEU A 227 -0.83 -29.02 -25.18
CA LEU A 227 -1.69 -29.32 -26.33
C LEU A 227 -1.42 -28.42 -27.53
N GLY A 228 -1.17 -27.14 -27.28
CA GLY A 228 -1.00 -26.12 -28.32
C GLY A 228 0.30 -26.28 -29.09
N ILE A 229 1.43 -26.55 -28.42
CA ILE A 229 2.73 -26.72 -29.09
C ILE A 229 2.72 -27.88 -30.11
N PRO A 230 2.32 -29.12 -29.76
CA PRO A 230 2.28 -30.21 -30.74
C PRO A 230 1.21 -30.00 -31.81
N PHE A 231 0.07 -29.38 -31.47
CA PHE A 231 -0.99 -29.08 -32.45
C PHE A 231 -0.54 -28.05 -33.48
N PHE A 232 0.08 -26.95 -33.05
CA PHE A 232 0.71 -25.99 -33.96
C PHE A 232 1.83 -26.63 -34.79
N SER A 233 2.67 -27.46 -34.17
CA SER A 233 3.72 -28.20 -34.88
C SER A 233 3.15 -29.12 -35.96
N TYR A 234 2.05 -29.81 -35.67
CA TYR A 234 1.34 -30.67 -36.64
C TYR A 234 0.73 -29.87 -37.79
N ILE A 235 0.09 -28.73 -37.51
CA ILE A 235 -0.47 -27.86 -38.56
C ILE A 235 0.64 -27.30 -39.46
N MET A 236 1.73 -26.80 -38.87
CA MET A 236 2.89 -26.32 -39.61
C MET A 236 3.50 -27.43 -40.47
N TYR A 237 3.62 -28.65 -39.93
CA TYR A 237 4.11 -29.82 -40.66
C TYR A 237 3.20 -30.20 -41.84
N LYS A 238 1.87 -30.18 -41.66
CA LYS A 238 0.91 -30.67 -42.66
C LYS A 238 0.59 -29.65 -43.76
N PHE A 239 0.51 -28.36 -43.42
CA PHE A 239 -0.05 -27.34 -44.29
C PHE A 239 0.97 -26.29 -44.75
N THR A 240 2.07 -26.14 -44.04
CA THR A 240 3.16 -25.31 -44.54
C THR A 240 4.12 -26.23 -45.27
N SER A 241 4.54 -25.89 -46.50
CA SER A 241 5.59 -26.60 -47.24
C SER A 241 6.98 -26.42 -46.57
N PHE A 242 7.03 -26.41 -45.24
CA PHE A 242 8.20 -26.18 -44.42
C PHE A 242 9.22 -27.30 -44.61
N GLY A 243 8.82 -28.52 -44.98
CA GLY A 243 9.77 -29.56 -45.39
C GLY A 243 10.63 -29.13 -46.60
N SER A 244 10.02 -28.43 -47.57
CA SER A 244 10.74 -27.88 -48.72
C SER A 244 11.51 -26.60 -48.37
N TRP A 245 10.88 -25.67 -47.64
CA TRP A 245 11.49 -24.39 -47.26
C TRP A 245 12.65 -24.54 -46.27
N PHE A 246 12.53 -25.41 -45.27
CA PHE A 246 13.58 -25.68 -44.29
C PHE A 246 14.76 -26.43 -44.92
N ASN A 247 14.49 -27.40 -45.81
CA ASN A 247 15.54 -28.03 -46.58
C ASN A 247 16.24 -27.01 -47.50
N THR A 248 15.49 -26.11 -48.13
CA THR A 248 16.04 -24.99 -48.92
C THR A 248 16.90 -24.06 -48.05
N PHE A 249 16.46 -23.74 -46.83
CA PHE A 249 17.21 -22.90 -45.90
C PHE A 249 18.50 -23.59 -45.42
N LEU A 250 18.44 -24.88 -45.07
CA LEU A 250 19.60 -25.68 -44.69
C LEU A 250 20.59 -25.85 -45.86
N ILE A 251 20.11 -26.11 -47.07
CA ILE A 251 20.92 -26.16 -48.29
C ILE A 251 21.57 -24.79 -48.53
N LYS A 252 20.81 -23.69 -48.40
CA LYS A 252 21.31 -22.32 -48.59
C LYS A 252 22.38 -21.97 -47.55
N ASN A 253 22.20 -22.35 -46.28
CA ASN A 253 23.18 -22.11 -45.22
C ASN A 253 24.44 -22.99 -45.38
N LYS A 254 24.30 -24.22 -45.89
CA LYS A 254 25.41 -25.13 -46.22
C LYS A 254 26.23 -24.62 -47.42
N ILE A 255 25.58 -24.05 -48.44
CA ILE A 255 26.24 -23.41 -49.58
C ILE A 255 27.02 -22.17 -49.13
N ILE A 256 26.44 -21.34 -48.25
CA ILE A 256 27.13 -20.15 -47.69
C ILE A 256 28.38 -20.57 -46.88
N SER A 257 28.29 -21.62 -46.07
CA SER A 257 29.44 -22.16 -45.32
C SER A 257 30.54 -22.71 -46.21
N HIS A 258 30.22 -23.21 -47.41
CA HIS A 258 31.22 -23.71 -48.36
C HIS A 258 31.87 -22.54 -49.12
N ASN A 259 31.09 -21.53 -49.48
CA ASN A 259 31.59 -20.33 -50.17
C ASN A 259 32.52 -19.48 -49.28
N MET A 260 32.28 -19.40 -47.97
CA MET A 260 33.18 -18.70 -47.04
C MET A 260 34.55 -19.39 -46.84
N ASN A 261 34.67 -20.69 -47.14
CA ASN A 261 35.95 -21.39 -47.09
C ASN A 261 36.71 -21.35 -48.42
N GLU A 262 36.05 -20.99 -49.52
CA GLU A 262 36.67 -20.85 -50.84
C GLU A 262 37.19 -19.42 -51.06
N GLU A 263 36.52 -18.40 -50.50
CA GLU A 263 36.98 -16.99 -50.58
C GLU A 263 38.23 -16.66 -49.73
N VAL A 264 38.68 -17.54 -48.83
CA VAL A 264 39.93 -17.34 -48.06
C VAL A 264 41.16 -17.88 -48.81
N ALA A 265 40.97 -18.67 -49.87
CA ALA A 265 42.09 -19.19 -50.68
C ALA A 265 42.54 -18.23 -51.79
N ASP A 266 41.69 -17.31 -52.24
CA ASP A 266 41.95 -16.44 -53.41
C ASP A 266 42.53 -15.06 -53.07
N GLN A 267 42.79 -14.75 -51.78
CA GLN A 267 43.37 -13.46 -51.38
C GLN A 267 44.91 -13.42 -51.36
N TYR A 268 45.59 -14.42 -51.92
CA TYR A 268 47.07 -14.50 -51.92
C TYR A 268 47.77 -13.95 -53.18
N PHE A 269 47.03 -13.48 -54.19
CA PHE A 269 47.63 -13.01 -55.45
C PHE A 269 46.99 -11.73 -55.98
N GLU A 270 47.20 -10.61 -55.30
CA GLU A 270 47.25 -9.32 -56.01
C GLU A 270 47.83 -8.24 -55.11
N HIS A 271 49.11 -7.91 -55.30
CA HIS A 271 49.65 -6.56 -55.22
C HIS A 271 51.14 -6.62 -55.57
N THR A 272 51.54 -5.99 -56.69
CA THR A 272 52.55 -4.92 -56.72
C THR A 272 52.58 -4.28 -58.12
N TYR A 273 52.40 -2.96 -58.13
CA TYR A 273 52.51 -2.04 -59.26
C TYR A 273 53.96 -1.92 -59.76
N GLU A 274 54.17 -1.59 -61.05
CA GLU A 274 54.61 -0.24 -61.49
C GLU A 274 54.92 -0.19 -62.99
N HIS A 275 54.66 0.98 -63.57
CA HIS A 275 54.74 1.32 -64.99
C HIS A 275 55.73 2.47 -65.18
N ALA A 276 56.59 2.39 -66.20
CA ALA A 276 57.28 3.46 -66.97
C ALA A 276 58.62 2.87 -67.48
N ASP A 277 59.19 3.14 -68.65
CA ASP A 277 58.92 3.98 -69.83
C ASP A 277 60.03 3.60 -70.82
N ILE A 278 59.78 3.36 -72.13
CA ILE A 278 60.76 3.66 -73.21
C ILE A 278 60.03 4.04 -74.51
N GLU A 279 60.36 5.25 -74.95
CA GLU A 279 60.02 6.03 -76.14
C GLU A 279 60.42 5.39 -77.50
N ASN A 280 59.61 5.56 -78.56
CA ASN A 280 60.04 6.21 -79.83
C ASN A 280 58.98 6.25 -80.97
N THR A 281 58.54 7.48 -81.23
CA THR A 281 58.30 8.19 -82.50
C THR A 281 58.79 7.57 -83.83
N PHE A 282 57.94 7.49 -84.87
CA PHE A 282 57.92 8.38 -86.07
C PHE A 282 56.95 7.91 -87.19
N ASN A 283 56.03 8.82 -87.59
CA ASN A 283 55.57 9.16 -88.95
C ASN A 283 55.10 8.07 -89.95
N SER A 284 53.82 8.14 -90.37
CA SER A 284 53.35 8.90 -91.55
C SER A 284 52.14 8.31 -92.30
N ARG A 285 51.21 9.21 -92.65
CA ARG A 285 50.29 9.25 -93.81
C ARG A 285 48.94 8.50 -93.80
N ASN A 286 47.90 9.34 -93.70
CA ASN A 286 46.58 9.28 -94.35
C ASN A 286 46.53 8.56 -95.70
N ILE A 287 45.45 7.79 -95.94
CA ILE A 287 44.55 7.92 -97.10
C ILE A 287 43.14 7.48 -96.66
N GLY A 288 42.13 8.33 -96.87
CA GLY A 288 40.72 7.96 -96.92
C GLY A 288 40.10 8.49 -98.20
N TYR A 289 39.32 7.66 -98.90
CA TYR A 289 38.23 7.99 -99.85
C TYR A 289 37.37 6.72 -100.02
N HIS A 290 36.03 6.80 -100.09
CA HIS A 290 35.24 6.91 -101.33
C HIS A 290 33.71 6.82 -100.99
N PRO A 291 32.76 7.10 -101.92
CA PRO A 291 32.30 8.41 -102.38
C PRO A 291 30.77 8.63 -102.17
N MET A 292 30.33 9.89 -102.13
CA MET A 292 29.32 10.49 -103.03
C MET A 292 29.16 11.97 -102.70
#